data_AF-A0AAD0VH49-F1
#
_entry.id   AF-A0AAD0VH49-F1
#
_cell.length_a   1.000
_cell.length_b   1.000
_cell.length_c   1.000
_cell.angle_alpha   90.00
_cell.angle_beta   90.00
_cell.angle_gamma   90.00
#
_symmetry.space_group_name_H-M   'P 1'
#
loop_
_entity.id
_entity.type
_entity.pdbx_description
1 polymer ?
#
loop_
_entity_poly.entity_id
_entity_poly.type
_entity_poly.pdbx_seq_one_letter_code
_entity_poly.pdbx_strand_id
1 'polypeptide(L)'
;MADGIIDVQYAKVRHAIEELAQETQKIITTLSNLEGELKPLISSWEGADQEMYRGVQFEWNQATQRMAELLRDSGDLVQVIHDSHSRDERRSADNWGNVRAR
;
A
#
# COMPACT_ATOMS: atom_id res chain seq x y z
N MET A 1 -11.12 -18.45 -20.61
CA MET A 1 -10.64 -19.07 -19.37
C MET A 1 -9.61 -18.19 -18.64
N ALA A 2 -8.78 -17.39 -19.33
CA ALA A 2 -7.82 -16.49 -18.67
C ALA A 2 -8.45 -15.27 -17.97
N ASP A 3 -9.52 -14.71 -18.54
CA ASP A 3 -10.29 -13.56 -18.02
C ASP A 3 -10.69 -13.72 -16.53
N GLY A 4 -11.53 -14.71 -16.21
CA GLY A 4 -11.94 -14.97 -14.82
C GLY A 4 -10.78 -15.30 -13.86
N ILE A 5 -9.58 -15.64 -14.35
CA ILE A 5 -8.39 -15.80 -13.50
C ILE A 5 -7.79 -14.43 -13.16
N ILE A 6 -7.72 -13.51 -14.13
CA ILE A 6 -7.16 -12.17 -13.94
C ILE A 6 -8.06 -11.34 -13.02
N ASP A 7 -9.38 -11.39 -13.20
CA ASP A 7 -10.35 -10.71 -12.32
C ASP A 7 -10.27 -11.20 -10.87
N VAL A 8 -10.18 -12.52 -10.68
CA VAL A 8 -10.04 -13.11 -9.34
C VAL A 8 -8.71 -12.72 -8.70
N GLN A 9 -7.62 -12.69 -9.47
CA GLN A 9 -6.31 -12.25 -8.97
C GLN A 9 -6.33 -10.76 -8.60
N TYR A 10 -6.98 -9.91 -9.40
CA TYR A 10 -7.13 -8.49 -9.11
C TYR A 10 -7.86 -8.24 -7.79
N ALA A 11 -9.01 -8.89 -7.58
CA ALA A 11 -9.78 -8.76 -6.35
C ALA A 11 -8.96 -9.18 -5.12
N LYS A 12 -8.18 -10.27 -5.23
CA LYS A 12 -7.28 -10.73 -4.16
C LYS A 12 -6.16 -9.73 -3.86
N VAL A 13 -5.53 -9.19 -4.89
CA VAL A 13 -4.43 -8.22 -4.71
C VAL A 13 -4.96 -6.92 -4.11
N ARG A 14 -6.12 -6.44 -4.56
CA ARG A 14 -6.79 -5.26 -3.99
C ARG A 14 -7.06 -5.43 -2.50
N HIS A 15 -7.65 -6.56 -2.12
CA HIS A 15 -7.92 -6.88 -0.72
C HIS A 15 -6.63 -6.90 0.10
N ALA A 16 -5.57 -7.54 -0.40
CA ALA A 16 -4.29 -7.57 0.29
C ALA A 16 -3.68 -6.17 0.49
N ILE A 17 -3.81 -5.27 -0.49
CA ILE A 17 -3.36 -3.87 -0.37
C ILE A 17 -4.16 -3.13 0.70
N GLU A 18 -5.48 -3.31 0.74
CA GLU A 18 -6.35 -2.72 1.76
C GLU A 18 -6.00 -3.21 3.17
N GLU A 19 -5.77 -4.51 3.33
CA GLU A 19 -5.30 -5.10 4.59
C GLU A 19 -3.95 -4.52 5.02
N LEU A 20 -2.98 -4.46 4.10
CA LEU A 20 -1.66 -3.88 4.40
C LEU A 20 -1.73 -2.40 4.74
N ALA A 21 -2.65 -1.63 4.12
CA ALA A 21 -2.89 -0.24 4.47
C ALA A 21 -3.45 -0.10 5.89
N GLN A 22 -4.40 -0.95 6.27
CA GLN A 22 -4.94 -0.98 7.64
C GLN A 22 -3.85 -1.35 8.66
N GLU A 23 -3.04 -2.37 8.38
CA GLU A 23 -1.94 -2.77 9.25
C GLU A 23 -0.87 -1.67 9.36
N THR A 24 -0.54 -0.99 8.26
CA THR A 24 0.39 0.16 8.27
C THR A 24 -0.15 1.28 9.15
N GLN A 25 -1.45 1.57 9.10
CA GLN A 25 -2.07 2.57 9.96
C GLN A 25 -2.02 2.17 11.45
N LYS A 26 -2.19 0.88 11.76
CA LYS A 26 -2.02 0.37 13.13
C LYS A 26 -0.59 0.56 13.61
N ILE A 27 0.41 0.23 12.78
CA ILE A 27 1.83 0.46 13.11
C ILE A 27 2.06 1.93 13.43
N ILE A 28 1.64 2.86 12.55
CA ILE A 28 1.78 4.31 12.76
C ILE A 28 1.17 4.74 14.11
N THR A 29 -0.02 4.23 14.42
CA THR A 29 -0.72 4.54 15.67
C THR A 29 0.05 4.02 16.88
N THR A 30 0.55 2.78 16.85
CA THR A 30 1.37 2.21 17.91
C THR A 30 2.65 3.01 18.14
N LEU A 31 3.35 3.41 17.07
CA LEU A 31 4.56 4.23 17.19
C LEU A 31 4.25 5.61 17.77
N SER A 32 3.17 6.26 17.32
CA SER A 32 2.74 7.56 17.86
C SER A 32 2.37 7.49 19.34
N ASN A 33 1.73 6.39 19.78
CA ASN A 33 1.42 6.17 21.19
C ASN A 33 2.71 5.98 22.00
N LEU A 34 3.64 5.15 21.51
CA LEU A 34 4.93 4.95 22.14
C LEU A 34 5.70 6.26 22.27
N GLU A 35 5.72 7.09 21.23
CA GLU A 35 6.34 8.42 21.28
C GLU A 35 5.71 9.30 22.36
N GLY A 36 4.37 9.30 22.46
CA GLY A 36 3.65 10.04 23.50
C GLY A 36 4.03 9.59 24.91
N GLU A 37 4.11 8.28 25.14
CA GLU A 37 4.50 7.68 26.42
C GLU A 37 5.97 7.95 26.77
N LEU A 38 6.87 7.94 25.77
CA LEU A 38 8.29 8.18 25.97
C LEU A 38 8.63 9.67 26.12
N LYS A 39 7.82 10.59 25.59
CA LYS A 39 8.07 12.04 25.65
C LYS A 39 8.47 12.57 27.03
N PRO A 40 7.79 12.24 28.15
CA PRO A 40 8.22 12.65 29.49
C PRO A 40 9.54 12.00 29.91
N LEU A 41 9.81 10.76 29.55
CA LEU A 41 11.05 10.03 29.88
C LEU A 41 12.26 10.59 29.11
N ILE A 42 12.08 10.95 27.84
CA ILE A 42 13.12 11.56 27.00
C ILE A 42 13.54 12.92 27.53
N SER A 43 12.64 13.64 28.21
CA SER A 43 12.98 14.92 28.85
C SER A 43 13.97 14.77 30.00
N SER A 44 14.08 13.56 30.59
CA SER A 44 15.08 13.23 31.60
C SER A 44 16.30 12.50 31.04
N TRP A 45 16.36 12.23 29.73
CA TRP A 45 17.53 11.64 29.08
C TRP A 45 18.52 12.74 28.71
N GLU A 46 19.78 12.57 29.08
CA GLU A 46 20.87 13.50 28.79
C GLU A 46 21.88 12.87 27.82
N GLY A 47 22.48 13.70 26.96
CA GLY A 47 23.60 13.29 26.11
C GLY A 47 23.24 12.21 25.07
N ALA A 48 24.03 11.13 25.05
CA ALA A 48 24.01 10.12 23.99
C ALA A 48 22.68 9.34 23.88
N ASP A 49 21.97 9.14 24.99
CA ASP A 49 20.70 8.40 25.00
C ASP A 49 19.59 9.17 24.28
N GLN A 50 19.57 10.49 24.44
CA GLN A 50 18.62 11.35 23.74
C GLN A 50 18.92 11.40 22.23
N GLU A 51 20.19 11.44 21.85
CA GLU A 51 20.59 11.41 20.43
C GLU A 51 20.26 10.06 19.77
N MET A 52 20.54 8.95 20.46
CA MET A 52 20.21 7.61 19.98
C MET A 52 18.70 7.46 19.77
N TYR A 53 17.90 7.91 20.73
CA TYR A 53 16.45 7.90 20.58
C TYR A 53 15.99 8.70 19.36
N ARG A 54 16.48 9.93 19.17
CA ARG A 54 16.13 10.75 18.00
C ARG A 54 16.49 10.05 16.68
N GLY A 55 17.59 9.29 16.65
CA GLY A 55 17.98 8.46 15.52
C GLY A 55 16.95 7.37 15.22
N VAL A 56 16.62 6.54 16.21
CA VAL A 56 15.58 5.51 16.09
C VAL A 56 14.23 6.14 15.71
N GLN A 57 13.93 7.30 16.30
CA GLN A 57 12.71 8.07 16.03
C GLN A 57 12.67 8.62 14.58
N PHE A 58 13.82 8.81 13.96
CA PHE A 58 13.85 9.21 12.56
C PHE A 58 13.64 7.99 11.65
N GLU A 59 14.28 6.87 11.97
CA GLU A 59 14.23 5.64 11.16
C GLU A 59 12.82 5.06 11.04
N TRP A 60 12.10 4.91 12.14
CA TRP A 60 10.75 4.36 12.15
C TRP A 60 9.71 5.29 11.44
N ASN A 61 9.93 6.60 11.45
CA ASN A 61 9.09 7.62 10.80
C ASN A 61 9.31 7.57 9.29
N GLN A 62 10.58 7.44 8.87
CA GLN A 62 10.86 7.19 7.46
C GLN A 62 10.31 5.83 6.98
N ALA A 63 10.41 4.79 7.80
CA ALA A 63 9.92 3.47 7.43
C ALA A 63 8.40 3.48 7.23
N THR A 64 7.65 4.12 8.11
CA THR A 64 6.19 4.27 7.97
C THR A 64 5.79 5.10 6.76
N GLN A 65 6.50 6.19 6.47
CA GLN A 65 6.28 6.96 5.23
C GLN A 65 6.50 6.10 3.98
N ARG A 66 7.61 5.36 3.91
CA ARG A 66 7.90 4.46 2.77
C ARG A 66 6.85 3.37 2.60
N MET A 67 6.33 2.81 3.69
CA MET A 67 5.24 1.83 3.62
C MET A 67 3.97 2.45 3.03
N ALA A 68 3.60 3.65 3.45
CA ALA A 68 2.43 4.35 2.91
C ALA A 68 2.60 4.67 1.41
N GLU A 69 3.79 5.11 0.99
CA GLU A 69 4.11 5.38 -0.43
C GLU A 69 4.02 4.12 -1.28
N LEU A 70 4.66 3.02 -0.84
CA LEU A 70 4.65 1.75 -1.56
C LEU A 70 3.23 1.20 -1.74
N LEU A 71 2.39 1.32 -0.72
CA LEU A 71 1.00 0.85 -0.78
C LEU A 71 0.15 1.70 -1.72
N ARG A 72 0.36 3.03 -1.72
CA ARG A 72 -0.28 3.92 -2.69
C ARG A 72 0.11 3.54 -4.12
N ASP A 73 1.41 3.44 -4.39
CA ASP A 73 1.92 3.11 -5.72
C ASP A 73 1.46 1.71 -6.19
N SER A 74 1.39 0.75 -5.28
CA SER A 74 0.86 -0.59 -5.55
C SER A 74 -0.63 -0.56 -5.90
N GLY A 75 -1.42 0.23 -5.17
CA GLY A 75 -2.84 0.42 -5.46
C GLY A 75 -3.08 1.04 -6.83
N ASP A 76 -2.30 2.07 -7.17
CA ASP A 76 -2.35 2.75 -8.46
C ASP A 76 -1.98 1.79 -9.61
N LEU A 77 -0.89 1.03 -9.46
CA LEU A 77 -0.47 0.04 -10.46
C LEU A 77 -1.54 -1.03 -10.70
N VAL A 78 -2.13 -1.56 -9.65
CA VAL A 78 -3.19 -2.57 -9.73
C VAL A 78 -4.38 -2.02 -10.50
N GLN A 79 -4.81 -0.79 -10.21
CA GLN A 79 -5.88 -0.12 -10.95
C GLN A 79 -5.55 0.03 -12.44
N VAL A 80 -4.32 0.46 -12.77
CA VAL A 80 -3.86 0.59 -14.16
C VAL A 80 -3.92 -0.74 -14.91
N ILE A 81 -3.47 -1.83 -14.27
CA ILE A 81 -3.48 -3.18 -14.87
C ILE A 81 -4.92 -3.61 -15.20
N HIS A 82 -5.85 -3.44 -14.26
CA HIS A 82 -7.27 -3.77 -14.48
C HIS A 82 -7.90 -2.93 -15.59
N ASP A 83 -7.64 -1.62 -15.59
CA ASP A 83 -8.21 -0.75 -16.60
C ASP A 83 -7.64 -1.05 -17.99
N SER A 84 -6.36 -1.44 -18.08
CA SER A 84 -5.77 -1.91 -19.34
C SER A 84 -6.40 -3.21 -19.81
N HIS A 85 -6.55 -4.18 -18.91
CA HIS A 85 -7.10 -5.48 -19.24
C HIS A 85 -8.54 -5.37 -19.76
N SER A 86 -9.42 -4.70 -19.00
CA SER A 86 -10.82 -4.51 -19.38
C SER A 86 -11.00 -3.76 -20.71
N ARG A 87 -10.09 -2.83 -21.05
CA ARG A 87 -10.09 -2.15 -22.36
C ARG A 87 -9.72 -3.10 -23.49
N ASP A 88 -8.68 -3.92 -23.31
CA ASP A 88 -8.22 -4.87 -24.32
C ASP A 88 -9.28 -5.95 -24.59
N GLU A 89 -9.99 -6.38 -23.55
CA GLU A 89 -11.11 -7.31 -23.67
C GLU A 89 -12.28 -6.72 -24.46
N ARG A 90 -12.71 -5.49 -24.14
CA ARG A 90 -13.78 -4.81 -24.89
C ARG A 90 -13.42 -4.69 -26.36
N ARG A 91 -12.19 -4.26 -26.66
CA ARG A 91 -11.68 -4.18 -28.05
C ARG A 91 -11.67 -5.53 -28.75
N SER A 92 -11.26 -6.59 -28.05
CA SER A 92 -11.27 -7.95 -28.60
C SER A 92 -12.71 -8.41 -28.88
N ALA A 93 -13.62 -8.24 -27.94
CA ALA A 93 -15.03 -8.59 -28.08
C ALA A 93 -15.70 -7.84 -29.24
N ASP A 94 -15.43 -6.54 -29.39
CA ASP A 94 -15.92 -5.72 -30.51
C ASP A 94 -15.41 -6.26 -31.86
N ASN A 95 -14.13 -6.62 -31.94
CA ASN A 95 -13.55 -7.22 -33.15
C ASN A 95 -14.21 -8.57 -33.50
N TRP A 96 -14.45 -9.44 -32.51
CA TRP A 96 -15.13 -10.72 -32.74
C TRP A 96 -16.62 -10.55 -33.11
N GLY A 97 -17.30 -9.54 -32.56
CA GLY A 97 -18.66 -9.18 -32.93
C GLY A 97 -18.76 -8.77 -34.40
N ASN A 98 -17.80 -7.97 -34.88
CA ASN A 98 -17.72 -7.55 -36.27
C ASN A 98 -17.41 -8.71 -37.24
N VAL A 99 -16.64 -9.71 -36.82
CA VAL A 99 -16.32 -10.89 -37.65
C VAL A 99 -17.49 -11.87 -37.75
N ARG A 100 -18.33 -11.98 -36.71
CA ARG A 100 -19.53 -12.85 -36.72
C ARG A 100 -20.74 -12.24 -37.44
N ALA A 101 -20.75 -10.93 -37.67
CA ALA A 101 -21.78 -10.25 -38.43
C ALA A 101 -21.48 -10.26 -39.95
N ARG A 102 -21.41 -11.46 -40.56
CA ARG A 102 -21.50 -11.69 -42.02
C ARG A 102 -22.07 -13.07 -42.31
#